data_AF-A0A432FHF5-F1
#
_entry.id   AF-A0A432FHF5-F1
#
_cell.length_a   1.000
_cell.length_b   1.000
_cell.length_c   1.000
_cell.angle_alpha   90.00
_cell.angle_beta   90.00
_cell.angle_gamma   90.00
#
_symmetry.space_group_name_H-M   'P 1'
#
loop_
_entity.id
_entity.type
_entity.pdbx_description
1 polymer ?
#
loop_
_entity_poly.entity_id
_entity_poly.type
_entity_poly.pdbx_seq_one_letter_code
_entity_poly.pdbx_strand_id
1 'polypeptide(L)' 'MKTAIVLGGSRGIGKAIADSLKSIGCDVIATSKN' A
#
# COMPACT_ATOMS: atom_id res chain seq x y z
N MET A 1 1.90 6.69 -14.91
CA MET A 1 1.84 5.64 -13.86
C MET A 1 2.07 6.33 -12.52
N LYS A 2 1.20 6.13 -11.52
CA LYS A 2 1.32 6.78 -10.21
C LYS A 2 1.81 5.76 -9.20
N THR A 3 2.90 6.07 -8.50
CA THR A 3 3.50 5.19 -7.50
C THR A 3 3.19 5.71 -6.10
N ALA A 4 2.84 4.81 -5.18
CA ALA A 4 2.60 5.13 -3.78
C ALA A 4 3.43 4.22 -2.87
N ILE A 5 3.98 4.79 -1.81
CA ILE A 5 4.66 4.04 -0.75
C ILE A 5 3.75 4.06 0.49
N VAL A 6 3.41 2.87 0.99
CA VAL A 6 2.61 2.71 2.19
C VAL A 6 3.48 2.12 3.30
N LEU A 7 3.79 2.96 4.29
CA LEU A 7 4.51 2.56 5.50
C LEU A 7 3.58 1.77 6.42
N GLY A 8 4.04 0.62 6.91
CA GLY A 8 3.21 -0.27 7.76
C GLY A 8 2.11 -1.01 6.98
N GLY A 9 2.31 -1.26 5.69
CA GLY A 9 1.30 -1.83 4.79
C GLY A 9 1.01 -3.33 4.94
N SER A 10 1.56 -4.02 5.93
CA SER A 10 1.41 -5.48 6.09
C SER A 10 0.07 -5.91 6.70
N ARG A 11 -0.53 -5.11 7.60
CA ARG A 11 -1.75 -5.46 8.33
C ARG A 11 -2.64 -4.23 8.62
N GLY A 12 -3.88 -4.49 9.03
CA GLY A 12 -4.82 -3.47 9.47
C GLY A 12 -5.05 -2.36 8.44
N ILE A 13 -5.00 -1.11 8.89
CA ILE A 13 -5.29 0.06 8.07
C ILE A 13 -4.28 0.23 6.93
N GLY A 14 -2.99 0.03 7.19
CA GLY A 14 -1.95 0.16 6.16
C GLY A 14 -2.17 -0.81 5.00
N LYS A 15 -2.58 -2.05 5.31
CA LYS A 15 -2.92 -3.05 4.29
C LYS A 15 -4.14 -2.65 3.47
N ALA A 16 -5.21 -2.19 4.15
CA ALA A 16 -6.43 -1.74 3.47
C ALA A 16 -6.15 -0.57 2.51
N ILE A 17 -5.35 0.41 2.93
CA ILE A 17 -4.95 1.54 2.08
C ILE A 17 -4.15 1.04 0.86
N ALA A 18 -3.17 0.15 1.08
CA ALA A 18 -2.36 -0.38 -0.01
C ALA A 18 -3.22 -1.14 -1.04
N ASP A 19 -4.19 -1.92 -0.60
CA ASP A 19 -5.07 -2.69 -1.48
C ASP A 19 -6.05 -1.79 -2.24
N SER A 20 -6.60 -0.74 -1.60
CA SER A 20 -7.42 0.27 -2.29
C SER A 20 -6.62 1.06 -3.34
N LEU A 21 -5.37 1.42 -3.04
CA LEU A 21 -4.51 2.11 -4.01
C LEU A 21 -4.16 1.22 -5.21
N LYS A 22 -3.94 -0.08 -4.99
CA LYS A 22 -3.78 -1.05 -6.09
C LYS A 22 -5.04 -1.17 -6.95
N SER A 23 -6.22 -1.19 -6.34
CA SER A 23 -7.48 -1.34 -7.09
C SER A 23 -7.79 -0.17 -8.02
N ILE A 24 -7.24 1.02 -7.74
CA ILE A 24 -7.37 2.21 -8.59
C ILE A 24 -6.21 2.37 -9.59
N GLY A 25 -5.35 1.36 -9.74
CA GLY A 25 -4.28 1.32 -10.74
C GLY A 25 -3.00 2.06 -10.33
N CYS A 26 -2.79 2.30 -9.04
CA CYS A 26 -1.48 2.75 -8.55
C CYS A 26 -0.51 1.57 -8.42
N ASP A 27 0.75 1.84 -8.70
CA ASP A 27 1.85 0.94 -8.33
C ASP A 27 2.19 1.18 -6.85
N VAL A 28 2.06 0.16 -6.01
CA VAL A 28 2.11 0.33 -4.55
C VAL A 28 3.22 -0.50 -3.93
N ILE A 29 4.14 0.18 -3.28
CA ILE A 29 5.19 -0.42 -2.45
C ILE A 29 4.74 -0.35 -0.99
N ALA A 30 4.28 -1.47 -0.46
CA ALA A 30 3.96 -1.61 0.96
C ALA A 30 5.22 -2.03 1.73
N THR A 31 5.62 -1.26 2.73
CA THR A 31 6.75 -1.58 3.60
C THR A 31 6.28 -1.94 5.00
N SER A 32 7.06 -2.73 5.72
CA SER A 32 6.83 -3.05 7.13
C SER A 32 8.17 -3.34 7.80
N LYS A 33 8.25 -3.10 9.11
CA LYS A 33 9.48 -3.30 9.90
C LYS A 33 9.76 -4.78 10.23
N ASN A 34 8.82 -5.67 9.92
CA ASN A 34 8.73 -7.01 10.50
C ASN A 34 8.59 -8.10 9.46
#